data_AF-A0A8J7D468-F1
#
_entry.id   AF-A0A8J7D468-F1
#
_cell.length_a   1.000
_cell.length_b   1.000
_cell.length_c   1.000
_cell.angle_alpha   90.00
_cell.angle_beta   90.00
_cell.angle_gamma   90.00
#
_symmetry.space_group_name_H-M   'P 1'
#
loop_
_entity.id
_entity.type
_entity.pdbx_description
1 polymer ?
#
loop_
_entity_poly.entity_id
_entity_poly.type
_entity_poly.pdbx_seq_one_letter_code
_entity_poly.pdbx_strand_id
1 'polypeptide(L)'
;MWTTQEIVDWYGFIADVSDEFKSELAFMREAGLTPKDFGLRVRRHPDTLEITAQNKMRFARQVKWAVELSKVFIETPRLIDDAEILAANENLIRDFIDGLHAFAQTEKNFWRGVPKNFVANLILNFQTGKWQLNFQSRPISEYILNKMDDAPWDVYIPTGNGALYDALTVGGEKISVKPLERKILLNDGQIQIGGQKRRVGRSGAAQKGLTVEQVAHVEKTFRAFRGGKKISVPDNFYMIHERKPLLVLYVIRPKKPAPVEILFALGVGFPAASPAGNVTLHPTGVPRDVSTAASCRAIQRGHTAAFELDDDFDEDGDDD
;
A
#
# COMPACT_ATOMS: atom_id res chain seq x y z
N MET A 1 8.32 -14.52 -29.89
CA MET A 1 7.68 -13.23 -29.52
C MET A 1 8.66 -12.48 -28.65
N TRP A 2 8.98 -11.23 -28.98
CA TRP A 2 9.82 -10.35 -28.17
C TRP A 2 8.88 -9.43 -27.38
N THR A 3 8.73 -9.68 -26.08
CA THR A 3 7.99 -8.80 -25.16
C THR A 3 9.01 -7.99 -24.39
N THR A 4 8.89 -6.66 -24.35
CA THR A 4 9.81 -5.83 -23.57
C THR A 4 9.65 -6.10 -22.08
N GLN A 5 10.74 -5.97 -21.30
CA GLN A 5 10.70 -6.15 -19.84
C GLN A 5 9.69 -5.19 -19.18
N GLU A 6 9.50 -4.01 -19.78
CA GLU A 6 8.46 -3.06 -19.43
C GLU A 6 7.07 -3.69 -19.50
N ILE A 7 6.66 -4.22 -20.66
CA ILE A 7 5.33 -4.84 -20.84
C ILE A 7 5.10 -6.01 -19.86
N VAL A 8 6.12 -6.85 -19.64
CA VAL A 8 6.06 -7.93 -18.63
C VAL A 8 5.81 -7.37 -17.24
N ASP A 9 6.51 -6.29 -16.90
CA ASP A 9 6.41 -5.68 -15.58
C ASP A 9 5.02 -5.10 -15.30
N TRP A 10 4.44 -4.47 -16.33
CA TRP A 10 3.11 -3.89 -16.38
C TRP A 10 2.00 -4.94 -16.22
N TYR A 11 2.03 -6.00 -17.03
CA TYR A 11 1.05 -7.09 -16.90
C TYR A 11 1.17 -7.80 -15.55
N GLY A 12 2.38 -7.96 -15.02
CA GLY A 12 2.60 -8.48 -13.67
C GLY A 12 1.94 -7.60 -12.61
N PHE A 13 2.11 -6.27 -12.69
CA PHE A 13 1.46 -5.34 -11.76
C PHE A 13 -0.07 -5.39 -11.84
N ILE A 14 -0.65 -5.43 -13.06
CA ILE A 14 -2.11 -5.52 -13.24
C ILE A 14 -2.64 -6.84 -12.67
N ALA A 15 -1.96 -7.95 -12.90
CA ALA A 15 -2.34 -9.25 -12.35
C ALA A 15 -2.28 -9.25 -10.82
N ASP A 16 -1.19 -8.74 -10.24
CA ASP A 16 -1.02 -8.65 -8.79
C ASP A 16 -2.11 -7.78 -8.15
N VAL A 17 -2.39 -6.61 -8.72
CA VAL A 17 -3.45 -5.70 -8.24
C VAL A 17 -4.83 -6.32 -8.40
N SER A 18 -5.09 -7.04 -9.49
CA SER A 18 -6.37 -7.71 -9.73
C SER A 18 -6.61 -8.84 -8.75
N ASP A 19 -5.59 -9.63 -8.43
CA ASP A 19 -5.67 -10.72 -7.47
C ASP A 19 -5.75 -10.21 -6.01
N GLU A 20 -5.04 -9.12 -5.69
CA GLU A 20 -5.17 -8.40 -4.42
C GLU A 20 -6.60 -7.87 -4.25
N PHE A 21 -7.14 -7.20 -5.28
CA PHE A 21 -8.48 -6.62 -5.30
C PHE A 21 -9.58 -7.67 -5.14
N LYS A 22 -9.50 -8.79 -5.87
CA LYS A 22 -10.44 -9.91 -5.72
C LYS A 22 -10.40 -10.50 -4.31
N SER A 23 -9.20 -10.62 -3.74
CA SER A 23 -9.01 -11.15 -2.39
C SER A 23 -9.59 -10.23 -1.31
N GLU A 24 -9.49 -8.91 -1.53
CA GLU A 24 -9.99 -7.89 -0.61
C GLU A 24 -11.52 -7.78 -0.65
N LEU A 25 -12.13 -7.75 -1.85
CA LEU A 25 -13.59 -7.72 -2.02
C LEU A 25 -14.28 -8.90 -1.34
N ALA A 26 -13.72 -10.10 -1.51
CA ALA A 26 -14.31 -11.30 -0.96
C ALA A 26 -14.15 -11.39 0.56
N PHE A 27 -13.05 -10.88 1.12
CA PHE A 27 -12.90 -10.72 2.56
C PHE A 27 -13.93 -9.75 3.16
N MET A 28 -14.18 -8.62 2.49
CA MET A 28 -15.14 -7.62 2.97
C MET A 28 -16.58 -8.16 3.01
N ARG A 29 -16.96 -8.94 1.99
CA ARG A 29 -18.25 -9.62 1.96
C ARG A 29 -18.45 -10.52 3.19
N GLU A 30 -17.40 -11.26 3.57
CA GLU A 30 -17.43 -12.18 4.71
C GLU A 30 -17.39 -11.45 6.06
N ALA A 31 -16.67 -10.33 6.13
CA ALA A 31 -16.55 -9.49 7.32
C ALA A 31 -17.74 -8.54 7.53
N GLY A 32 -18.78 -8.59 6.68
CA GLY A 32 -19.95 -7.72 6.76
C GLY A 32 -19.64 -6.24 6.50
N LEU A 33 -18.51 -5.94 5.85
CA LEU A 33 -18.06 -4.58 5.58
C LEU A 33 -18.73 -4.03 4.31
N THR A 34 -19.11 -2.75 4.34
CA THR A 34 -19.83 -2.13 3.23
C THR A 34 -18.88 -1.73 2.09
N PRO A 35 -19.36 -1.64 0.84
CA PRO A 35 -18.57 -1.09 -0.28
C PRO A 35 -18.04 0.34 -0.03
N LYS A 36 -18.61 1.07 0.94
CA LYS A 36 -18.12 2.39 1.36
C LYS A 36 -16.85 2.29 2.22
N ASP A 37 -16.71 1.22 3.00
CA ASP A 37 -15.51 0.89 3.81
C ASP A 37 -14.33 0.37 2.96
N PHE A 38 -14.54 0.25 1.64
CA PHE A 38 -13.58 -0.22 0.65
C PHE A 38 -12.76 0.93 0.05
N GLY A 39 -13.22 2.19 0.19
CA GLY A 39 -12.52 3.36 -0.36
C GLY A 39 -12.19 3.19 -1.83
N LEU A 40 -13.22 2.94 -2.67
CA LEU A 40 -13.20 3.00 -4.15
C LEU A 40 -11.81 2.87 -4.83
N ARG A 41 -11.14 1.72 -4.64
CA ARG A 41 -9.86 1.40 -5.31
C ARG A 41 -10.09 1.04 -6.79
N VAL A 42 -10.47 2.02 -7.61
CA VAL A 42 -10.31 1.94 -9.08
C VAL A 42 -9.11 2.79 -9.47
N ARG A 43 -7.91 2.22 -9.28
CA ARG A 43 -6.67 2.81 -9.79
C ARG A 43 -6.68 2.69 -11.32
N ARG A 44 -6.64 3.82 -12.03
CA ARG A 44 -6.00 3.87 -13.36
C ARG A 44 -4.53 4.17 -13.16
N HIS A 45 -3.69 3.37 -13.80
CA HIS A 45 -2.27 3.61 -13.92
C HIS A 45 -2.05 4.72 -14.98
N PRO A 46 -1.06 5.62 -14.83
CA PRO A 46 -0.77 6.68 -15.81
C PRO A 46 -0.67 6.23 -17.28
N ASP A 47 -0.25 5.00 -17.58
CA ASP A 47 -0.22 4.45 -18.95
C ASP A 47 -0.92 3.09 -19.05
N THR A 48 -2.12 2.98 -18.47
CA THR A 48 -2.97 1.80 -18.75
C THR A 48 -3.33 1.82 -20.24
N LEU A 49 -2.75 0.89 -21.01
CA LEU A 49 -3.18 0.56 -22.37
C LEU A 49 -4.72 0.47 -22.36
N GLU A 50 -5.37 1.24 -23.22
CA GLU A 50 -6.82 1.46 -23.22
C GLU A 50 -7.59 0.13 -23.20
N ILE A 51 -8.00 -0.36 -22.01
CA ILE A 51 -8.83 -1.57 -21.85
C ILE A 51 -10.30 -1.28 -22.22
N THR A 52 -10.52 -0.40 -23.19
CA THR A 52 -11.83 -0.15 -23.81
C THR A 52 -11.57 0.23 -25.26
N ALA A 53 -12.15 -0.50 -26.22
CA ALA A 53 -12.15 -0.12 -27.63
C ALA A 53 -12.47 1.38 -27.78
N GLN A 54 -11.75 2.11 -28.65
CA GLN A 54 -11.86 3.57 -28.83
C GLN A 54 -13.31 4.08 -28.95
N ASN A 55 -14.22 3.26 -29.48
CA ASN A 55 -15.65 3.59 -29.59
C ASN A 55 -16.35 3.74 -28.22
N LYS A 56 -15.89 3.08 -27.16
CA LYS A 56 -16.36 3.25 -25.76
C LYS A 56 -15.64 4.39 -25.02
N MET A 57 -14.49 4.86 -25.52
CA MET A 57 -13.75 6.00 -24.95
C MET A 57 -14.33 7.36 -25.36
N ARG A 58 -15.15 7.41 -26.42
CA ARG A 58 -15.78 8.66 -26.92
C ARG A 58 -16.64 9.39 -25.87
N PHE A 59 -17.00 8.70 -24.78
CA PHE A 59 -17.77 9.21 -23.65
C PHE A 59 -17.03 9.16 -22.29
N ALA A 60 -15.74 8.82 -22.26
CA ALA A 60 -14.96 8.76 -21.03
C ALA A 60 -14.34 10.12 -20.67
N ARG A 61 -14.46 10.57 -19.42
CA ARG A 61 -13.94 11.86 -18.93
C ARG A 61 -12.83 11.66 -17.89
N GLN A 62 -11.80 12.50 -17.91
CA GLN A 62 -10.76 12.54 -16.88
C GLN A 62 -11.33 13.05 -15.56
N VAL A 63 -11.04 12.34 -14.47
CA VAL A 63 -11.47 12.66 -13.10
C VAL A 63 -10.23 12.94 -12.26
N LYS A 64 -10.21 14.06 -11.53
CA LYS A 64 -9.26 14.29 -10.44
C LYS A 64 -9.78 13.54 -9.21
N TRP A 65 -9.11 12.45 -8.84
CA TRP A 65 -9.55 11.59 -7.74
C TRP A 65 -8.91 12.04 -6.42
N ALA A 66 -9.70 12.03 -5.35
CA ALA A 66 -9.18 12.08 -3.98
C ALA A 66 -8.50 10.74 -3.69
N VAL A 67 -7.22 10.76 -3.29
CA VAL A 67 -6.52 9.56 -2.84
C VAL A 67 -7.05 9.25 -1.45
N GLU A 68 -7.76 8.13 -1.29
CA GLU A 68 -8.14 7.58 0.02
C GLU A 68 -7.19 6.42 0.32
N LEU A 69 -6.27 6.61 1.27
CA LEU A 69 -5.40 5.55 1.76
C LEU A 69 -6.05 5.00 3.02
N SER A 70 -6.82 3.92 2.85
CA SER A 70 -7.53 3.20 3.91
C SER A 70 -7.33 1.70 3.70
N LYS A 71 -6.97 0.97 4.76
CA LYS A 71 -6.67 -0.48 4.74
C LYS A 71 -5.51 -0.89 3.82
N VAL A 72 -4.54 0.00 3.60
CA VAL A 72 -3.42 -0.28 2.67
C VAL A 72 -2.09 -0.32 3.40
N PHE A 73 -1.27 -1.32 3.11
CA PHE A 73 0.14 -1.38 3.44
C PHE A 73 0.99 -1.32 2.16
N ILE A 74 1.74 -0.24 1.99
CA ILE A 74 2.51 0.06 0.78
C ILE A 74 3.99 -0.15 1.07
N GLU A 75 4.67 -1.00 0.29
CA GLU A 75 6.12 -1.19 0.38
C GLU A 75 6.85 -0.54 -0.80
N THR A 76 8.15 -0.29 -0.65
CA THR A 76 9.04 0.20 -1.72
C THR A 76 10.00 -0.89 -2.24
N PRO A 77 9.51 -1.92 -2.97
CA PRO A 77 10.36 -2.97 -3.52
C PRO A 77 11.25 -2.52 -4.69
N ARG A 78 11.02 -1.34 -5.26
CA ARG A 78 11.83 -0.79 -6.36
C ARG A 78 12.63 0.43 -5.88
N LEU A 79 13.95 0.29 -5.84
CA LEU A 79 14.89 1.36 -5.55
C LEU A 79 15.62 1.79 -6.82
N ILE A 80 16.15 3.01 -6.84
CA ILE A 80 17.00 3.48 -7.94
C ILE A 80 18.40 2.86 -7.74
N ASP A 81 18.94 2.26 -8.80
CA ASP A 81 20.31 1.72 -8.81
C ASP A 81 21.30 2.85 -9.12
N ASP A 82 21.41 3.78 -8.19
CA ASP A 82 22.32 4.93 -8.25
C ASP A 82 22.97 5.10 -6.87
N ALA A 83 24.31 5.12 -6.84
CA ALA A 83 25.06 5.09 -5.58
C ALA A 83 24.82 6.35 -4.72
N GLU A 84 24.66 7.52 -5.34
CA GLU A 84 24.41 8.77 -4.62
C GLU A 84 23.01 8.76 -4.01
N ILE A 85 22.01 8.30 -4.76
CA ILE A 85 20.63 8.19 -4.28
C ILE A 85 20.51 7.14 -3.17
N LEU A 86 21.17 6.00 -3.31
CA LEU A 86 21.17 4.96 -2.27
C LEU A 86 21.83 5.46 -0.98
N ALA A 87 22.97 6.15 -1.10
CA ALA A 87 23.63 6.77 0.05
C ALA A 87 22.78 7.88 0.70
N ALA A 88 22.11 8.70 -0.11
CA ALA A 88 21.20 9.74 0.39
C ALA A 88 20.00 9.14 1.14
N ASN A 89 19.37 8.10 0.60
CA ASN A 89 18.28 7.38 1.25
C ASN A 89 18.74 6.66 2.53
N GLU A 90 19.94 6.10 2.54
CA GLU A 90 20.55 5.50 3.73
C GLU A 90 20.75 6.54 4.83
N ASN A 91 21.38 7.68 4.51
CA ASN A 91 21.59 8.77 5.47
C ASN A 91 20.26 9.30 6.01
N LEU A 92 19.28 9.53 5.13
CA LEU A 92 17.94 9.97 5.53
C LEU A 92 17.28 9.01 6.53
N ILE A 93 17.41 7.70 6.32
CA ILE A 93 16.85 6.70 7.24
C ILE A 93 17.64 6.63 8.54
N ARG A 94 18.96 6.75 8.49
CA ARG A 94 19.82 6.80 9.68
C ARG A 94 19.47 7.99 10.56
N ASP A 95 19.36 9.17 9.97
CA ASP A 95 18.99 10.40 10.69
C ASP A 95 17.58 10.29 11.30
N PHE A 96 16.64 9.71 10.54
CA PHE A 96 15.30 9.45 11.06
C PHE A 96 15.31 8.50 12.26
N ILE A 97 16.05 7.39 12.16
CA ILE A 97 16.18 6.40 13.26
C ILE A 97 16.86 7.04 14.47
N ASP A 98 17.91 7.84 14.25
CA ASP A 98 18.60 8.52 15.34
C ASP A 98 17.64 9.45 16.09
N GLY A 99 16.81 10.21 15.35
CA GLY A 99 15.75 11.06 15.91
C GLY A 99 14.64 10.32 16.67
N LEU A 100 14.52 8.99 16.56
CA LEU A 100 13.54 8.22 17.33
C LEU A 100 13.83 8.20 18.83
N HIS A 101 15.02 8.63 19.27
CA HIS A 101 15.37 8.77 20.70
C HIS A 101 14.41 9.69 21.47
N ALA A 102 13.73 10.60 20.76
CA ALA A 102 12.73 11.50 21.34
C ALA A 102 11.39 10.81 21.65
N PHE A 103 11.19 9.55 21.24
CA PHE A 103 9.93 8.82 21.37
C PHE A 103 10.07 7.53 22.18
N ALA A 104 8.96 7.08 22.75
CA ALA A 104 8.95 5.91 23.62
C ALA A 104 9.22 4.63 22.83
N GLN A 105 10.39 4.03 23.07
CA GLN A 105 10.67 2.67 22.63
C GLN A 105 9.99 1.68 23.59
N THR A 106 8.87 1.08 23.15
CA THR A 106 8.11 0.17 24.00
C THR A 106 8.60 -1.27 23.93
N GLU A 107 9.26 -1.63 22.82
CA GLU A 107 9.90 -2.93 22.63
C GLU A 107 11.15 -2.77 21.78
N LYS A 108 11.98 -3.82 21.71
CA LYS A 108 13.16 -3.82 20.83
C LYS A 108 12.74 -3.47 19.39
N ASN A 109 13.40 -2.45 18.84
CA ASN A 109 13.20 -1.96 17.47
C ASN A 109 11.75 -1.49 17.17
N PHE A 110 10.98 -1.10 18.18
CA PHE A 110 9.60 -0.65 18.03
C PHE A 110 9.30 0.57 18.90
N TRP A 111 8.84 1.64 18.24
CA TRP A 111 8.53 2.93 18.86
C TRP A 111 7.06 3.26 18.67
N ARG A 112 6.51 3.91 19.70
CA ARG A 112 5.14 4.43 19.68
C ARG A 112 5.16 5.93 19.94
N GLY A 113 4.13 6.61 19.45
CA GLY A 113 3.96 8.04 19.72
C GLY A 113 4.66 8.96 18.73
N VAL A 114 5.03 8.45 17.54
CA VAL A 114 5.78 9.25 16.57
C VAL A 114 4.85 10.21 15.83
N PRO A 115 5.10 11.53 15.84
CA PRO A 115 4.25 12.51 15.18
C PRO A 115 4.18 12.32 13.66
N LYS A 116 3.00 12.54 13.08
CA LYS A 116 2.76 12.32 11.63
C LYS A 116 3.65 13.19 10.74
N ASN A 117 4.01 14.40 11.17
CA ASN A 117 4.92 15.29 10.44
C ASN A 117 6.35 14.72 10.36
N PHE A 118 6.82 14.03 11.41
CA PHE A 118 8.12 13.38 11.42
C PHE A 118 8.16 12.26 10.36
N VAL A 119 7.11 11.42 10.31
CA VAL A 119 6.95 10.36 9.30
C VAL A 119 6.76 10.92 7.88
N ALA A 120 5.92 11.94 7.73
CA ALA A 120 5.64 12.56 6.43
C ALA A 120 6.91 13.19 5.81
N ASN A 121 7.79 13.74 6.64
CA ASN A 121 9.05 14.32 6.18
C ASN A 121 10.04 13.24 5.69
N LEU A 122 10.13 12.09 6.37
CA LEU A 122 10.89 10.94 5.86
C LEU A 122 10.35 10.51 4.50
N ILE A 123 9.04 10.29 4.40
CA ILE A 123 8.41 9.80 3.17
C ILE A 123 8.63 10.78 2.02
N LEU A 124 8.52 12.09 2.26
CA LEU A 124 8.70 13.13 1.23
C LEU A 124 10.10 13.09 0.61
N ASN A 125 11.12 12.90 1.44
CA ASN A 125 12.53 12.96 1.03
C ASN A 125 13.09 11.61 0.57
N PHE A 126 12.38 10.50 0.82
CA PHE A 126 12.79 9.19 0.36
C PHE A 126 12.57 9.04 -1.15
N GLN A 127 13.65 8.75 -1.88
CA GLN A 127 13.64 8.65 -3.34
C GLN A 127 13.40 7.20 -3.79
N THR A 128 12.39 7.00 -4.64
CA THR A 128 12.04 5.68 -5.18
C THR A 128 12.16 5.64 -6.71
N GLY A 129 12.25 4.44 -7.27
CA GLY A 129 12.33 4.27 -8.73
C GLY A 129 11.10 4.82 -9.45
N LYS A 130 11.25 5.26 -10.70
CA LYS A 130 10.15 5.78 -11.55
C LYS A 130 8.96 4.82 -11.64
N TRP A 131 9.24 3.51 -11.59
CA TRP A 131 8.25 2.44 -11.67
C TRP A 131 7.63 2.05 -10.31
N GLN A 132 7.92 2.79 -9.25
CA GLN A 132 7.32 2.60 -7.93
C GLN A 132 5.97 3.35 -7.86
N LEU A 133 4.99 2.86 -8.60
CA LEU A 133 3.77 3.61 -8.90
C LEU A 133 2.78 3.68 -7.73
N ASN A 134 2.82 2.66 -6.86
CA ASN A 134 2.01 2.64 -5.64
C ASN A 134 2.65 3.43 -4.48
N PHE A 135 3.90 3.90 -4.62
CA PHE A 135 4.56 4.74 -3.62
C PHE A 135 5.10 6.01 -4.26
N GLN A 136 4.30 7.08 -4.18
CA GLN A 136 4.67 8.41 -4.66
C GLN A 136 4.87 9.31 -3.44
N SER A 137 6.13 9.64 -3.15
CA SER A 137 6.58 10.31 -1.92
C SER A 137 5.77 11.55 -1.57
N ARG A 138 5.63 12.49 -2.52
CA ARG A 138 4.91 13.76 -2.30
C ARG A 138 3.41 13.56 -2.04
N PRO A 139 2.62 12.88 -2.91
CA PRO A 139 1.20 12.62 -2.62
C PRO A 139 0.95 11.91 -1.29
N ILE A 140 1.79 10.94 -0.93
CA ILE A 140 1.64 10.22 0.35
C ILE A 140 1.93 11.16 1.52
N SER A 141 3.02 11.94 1.46
CA SER A 141 3.35 12.91 2.49
C SER A 141 2.24 13.96 2.68
N GLU A 142 1.73 14.52 1.58
CA GLU A 142 0.61 15.48 1.61
C GLU A 142 -0.67 14.87 2.18
N TYR A 143 -0.95 13.60 1.89
CA TYR A 143 -2.09 12.89 2.50
C TYR A 143 -1.93 12.76 4.02
N ILE A 144 -0.75 12.34 4.49
CA ILE A 144 -0.46 12.20 5.93
C ILE A 144 -0.62 13.55 6.64
N LEU A 145 -0.12 14.63 6.04
CA LEU A 145 -0.18 15.96 6.65
C LEU A 145 -1.59 16.55 6.65
N ASN A 146 -2.33 16.42 5.54
CA ASN A 146 -3.54 17.22 5.30
C ASN A 146 -4.85 16.43 5.42
N LYS A 147 -4.81 15.10 5.41
CA LYS A 147 -6.01 14.24 5.38
C LYS A 147 -6.12 13.28 6.56
N MET A 148 -5.01 12.90 7.18
CA MET A 148 -5.03 12.09 8.39
C MET A 148 -5.21 12.98 9.63
N ASP A 149 -5.86 12.42 10.65
CA ASP A 149 -5.89 12.98 11.99
C ASP A 149 -4.47 13.03 12.61
N ASP A 150 -4.35 13.63 13.78
CA ASP A 150 -3.09 13.72 14.52
C ASP A 150 -2.77 12.43 15.31
N ALA A 151 -3.35 11.29 14.90
CA ALA A 151 -3.04 10.02 15.51
C ALA A 151 -1.52 9.73 15.41
N PRO A 152 -0.87 9.35 16.52
CA PRO A 152 0.55 9.04 16.48
C PRO A 152 0.82 7.76 15.70
N TRP A 153 1.94 7.75 15.00
CA TRP A 153 2.43 6.61 14.24
C TRP A 153 3.20 5.65 15.15
N ASP A 154 3.05 4.37 14.85
CA ASP A 154 3.96 3.33 15.30
C ASP A 154 5.09 3.19 14.27
N VAL A 155 6.33 2.98 14.74
CA VAL A 155 7.51 2.79 13.89
C VAL A 155 8.18 1.48 14.25
N TYR A 156 8.49 0.66 13.25
CA TYR A 156 9.08 -0.66 13.45
C TYR A 156 10.27 -0.91 12.53
N ILE A 157 11.35 -1.48 13.07
CA ILE A 157 12.49 -2.02 12.29
C ILE A 157 12.48 -3.55 12.40
N PRO A 158 12.00 -4.27 11.37
CA PRO A 158 11.92 -5.73 11.42
C PRO A 158 13.28 -6.39 11.50
N THR A 159 13.35 -7.44 12.31
CA THR A 159 14.54 -8.29 12.39
C THR A 159 14.41 -9.48 11.44
N GLY A 160 15.46 -9.72 10.67
CA GLY A 160 15.59 -10.82 9.73
C GLY A 160 16.58 -11.90 10.18
N ASN A 161 17.17 -12.54 9.18
CA ASN A 161 18.03 -13.71 9.36
C ASN A 161 19.49 -13.45 8.99
N GLY A 162 19.82 -12.27 8.46
CA GLY A 162 21.19 -11.94 8.07
C GLY A 162 22.12 -11.78 9.28
N ALA A 163 23.42 -11.75 9.01
CA ALA A 163 24.43 -11.40 10.02
C ALA A 163 24.14 -10.02 10.62
N LEU A 164 24.52 -9.85 11.89
CA LEU A 164 24.24 -8.64 12.67
C LEU A 164 24.79 -7.39 11.99
N TYR A 165 23.98 -6.33 11.98
CA TYR A 165 24.31 -5.02 11.44
C TYR A 165 24.15 -4.00 12.56
N ASP A 166 25.26 -3.35 12.94
CA ASP A 166 25.42 -2.49 14.12
C ASP A 166 25.78 -1.04 13.76
N ALA A 167 25.49 -0.64 12.53
CA ALA A 167 25.79 0.71 12.04
C ALA A 167 24.71 1.73 12.39
N LEU A 168 23.52 1.31 12.83
CA LEU A 168 22.41 2.21 13.16
C LEU A 168 22.54 2.73 14.59
N THR A 169 22.15 3.99 14.82
CA THR A 169 22.12 4.61 16.15
C THR A 169 20.74 5.17 16.47
N VAL A 170 20.42 5.22 17.77
CA VAL A 170 19.24 5.90 18.31
C VAL A 170 19.73 6.79 19.43
N GLY A 171 19.73 8.12 19.21
CA GLY A 171 20.28 9.08 20.16
C GLY A 171 21.78 8.87 20.40
N GLY A 172 22.51 8.48 19.35
CA GLY A 172 23.94 8.15 19.42
C GLY A 172 24.27 6.75 19.98
N GLU A 173 23.31 6.01 20.52
CA GLU A 173 23.52 4.64 20.99
C GLU A 173 23.34 3.62 19.85
N LYS A 174 24.31 2.71 19.68
CA LYS A 174 24.25 1.68 18.63
C LYS A 174 23.09 0.70 18.87
N ILE A 175 22.30 0.45 17.82
CA ILE A 175 21.31 -0.62 17.80
C ILE A 175 21.72 -1.73 16.84
N SER A 176 21.50 -2.97 17.27
CA SER A 176 21.81 -4.16 16.48
C SER A 176 20.56 -4.73 15.81
N VAL A 177 20.58 -4.77 14.49
CA VAL A 177 19.51 -5.33 13.66
C VAL A 177 20.06 -6.48 12.83
N LYS A 178 19.31 -7.57 12.67
CA LYS A 178 19.63 -8.57 11.65
C LYS A 178 18.91 -8.17 10.36
N PRO A 179 19.60 -7.87 9.25
CA PRO A 179 18.94 -7.51 8.00
C PRO A 179 18.05 -8.64 7.46
N LEU A 180 17.03 -8.26 6.70
CA LEU A 180 16.22 -9.18 5.92
C LEU A 180 17.01 -9.63 4.69
N GLU A 181 17.32 -10.92 4.61
CA GLU A 181 17.90 -11.47 3.39
C GLU A 181 16.86 -11.55 2.27
N ARG A 182 17.16 -10.92 1.14
CA ARG A 182 16.28 -10.88 -0.04
C ARG A 182 17.01 -11.18 -1.33
N LYS A 183 16.27 -11.81 -2.25
CA LYS A 183 16.69 -11.90 -3.65
C LYS A 183 16.55 -10.50 -4.27
N ILE A 184 17.61 -10.05 -4.92
CA ILE A 184 17.64 -8.79 -5.66
C ILE A 184 17.72 -9.11 -7.15
N LEU A 185 17.01 -8.32 -7.96
CA LEU A 185 17.15 -8.28 -9.42
C LEU A 185 17.58 -6.86 -9.80
N LEU A 186 18.54 -6.74 -10.71
CA LEU A 186 19.02 -5.47 -11.23
C LEU A 186 18.58 -5.37 -12.69
N ASN A 187 17.83 -4.32 -13.03
CA ASN A 187 17.31 -4.07 -14.37
C ASN A 187 17.42 -2.57 -14.67
N ASP A 188 18.16 -2.15 -15.70
CA ASP A 188 18.24 -0.77 -16.24
C ASP A 188 18.09 0.35 -15.18
N GLY A 189 19.09 0.48 -14.29
CA GLY A 189 19.11 1.54 -13.28
C GLY A 189 18.10 1.36 -12.14
N GLN A 190 17.56 0.15 -11.96
CA GLN A 190 16.60 -0.17 -10.91
C GLN A 190 16.99 -1.44 -10.15
N ILE A 191 16.90 -1.36 -8.82
CA ILE A 191 17.02 -2.50 -7.90
C ILE A 191 15.61 -2.98 -7.54
N GLN A 192 15.31 -4.26 -7.77
CA GLN A 192 14.05 -4.90 -7.39
C GLN A 192 14.26 -5.91 -6.25
N ILE A 193 13.63 -5.64 -5.11
CA ILE A 193 13.67 -6.45 -3.89
C ILE A 193 12.58 -7.53 -3.93
N GLY A 194 12.93 -8.75 -3.53
CA GLY A 194 11.99 -9.87 -3.41
C GLY A 194 11.79 -10.67 -4.70
N GLY A 195 12.59 -10.38 -5.74
CA GLY A 195 12.46 -11.03 -7.05
C GLY A 195 11.12 -10.72 -7.71
N GLN A 196 10.54 -11.70 -8.41
CA GLN A 196 9.29 -11.53 -9.16
C GLN A 196 8.08 -11.15 -8.29
N LYS A 197 8.09 -11.53 -7.00
CA LYS A 197 7.00 -11.22 -6.05
C LYS A 197 7.01 -9.77 -5.56
N ARG A 198 8.08 -8.99 -5.85
CA ARG A 198 8.20 -7.56 -5.54
C ARG A 198 7.79 -7.21 -4.11
N ARG A 199 8.30 -7.96 -3.14
CA ARG A 199 7.97 -7.79 -1.72
C ARG A 199 9.21 -7.53 -0.88
N VAL A 200 9.14 -6.52 -0.03
CA VAL A 200 10.25 -6.13 0.84
C VAL A 200 10.24 -6.98 2.11
N GLY A 201 9.16 -6.89 2.90
CA GLY A 201 8.95 -7.64 4.12
C GLY A 201 8.60 -9.12 3.89
N ARG A 202 8.64 -9.90 4.97
CA ARG A 202 7.81 -11.13 5.05
C ARG A 202 6.44 -10.68 5.56
N SER A 203 5.37 -11.39 5.24
CA SER A 203 4.07 -11.03 5.83
C SER A 203 4.13 -11.10 7.34
N GLY A 204 3.42 -10.19 7.98
CA GLY A 204 3.32 -10.09 9.42
C GLY A 204 4.10 -8.92 10.02
N ALA A 205 4.78 -8.09 9.22
CA ALA A 205 5.35 -6.84 9.73
C ALA A 205 4.23 -5.96 10.34
N ALA A 206 3.06 -5.97 9.70
CA ALA A 206 1.90 -5.23 10.15
C ALA A 206 1.18 -5.82 11.38
N GLN A 207 1.53 -7.03 11.82
CA GLN A 207 1.06 -7.57 13.11
C GLN A 207 1.63 -6.80 14.29
N LYS A 208 2.84 -6.23 14.13
CA LYS A 208 3.49 -5.49 15.19
C LYS A 208 2.64 -4.29 15.60
N GLY A 209 2.45 -4.13 16.91
CA GLY A 209 1.63 -3.07 17.50
C GLY A 209 0.17 -3.46 17.76
N LEU A 210 -0.33 -4.56 17.20
CA LEU A 210 -1.66 -5.11 17.49
C LEU A 210 -1.67 -5.96 18.78
N THR A 211 -2.84 -6.09 19.41
CA THR A 211 -3.02 -7.03 20.52
C THR A 211 -3.12 -8.48 20.02
N VAL A 212 -2.92 -9.43 20.93
CA VAL A 212 -3.04 -10.87 20.63
C VAL A 212 -4.44 -11.20 20.11
N GLU A 213 -5.47 -10.58 20.68
CA GLU A 213 -6.87 -10.76 20.29
C GLU A 213 -7.13 -10.21 18.90
N GLN A 214 -6.61 -9.02 18.57
CA GLN A 214 -6.73 -8.42 17.25
C GLN A 214 -6.05 -9.28 16.17
N VAL A 215 -4.82 -9.75 16.44
CA VAL A 215 -4.10 -10.64 15.52
C VAL A 215 -4.88 -11.94 15.32
N ALA A 216 -5.33 -12.56 16.42
CA ALA A 216 -6.11 -13.80 16.36
C ALA A 216 -7.42 -13.62 15.58
N HIS A 217 -8.10 -12.49 15.75
CA HIS A 217 -9.31 -12.15 15.01
C HIS A 217 -9.03 -12.04 13.51
N VAL A 218 -8.03 -11.24 13.12
CA VAL A 218 -7.64 -11.07 11.70
C VAL A 218 -7.26 -12.41 11.07
N GLU A 219 -6.46 -13.22 11.76
CA GLU A 219 -6.05 -14.54 11.26
C GLU A 219 -7.23 -15.51 11.13
N LYS A 220 -8.14 -15.52 12.10
CA LYS A 220 -9.34 -16.37 12.06
C LYS A 220 -10.21 -15.99 10.86
N THR A 221 -10.49 -14.71 10.66
CA THR A 221 -11.30 -14.20 9.54
C THR A 221 -10.64 -14.51 8.19
N PHE A 222 -9.31 -14.31 8.07
CA PHE A 222 -8.58 -14.63 6.85
C PHE A 222 -8.55 -16.14 6.54
N ARG A 223 -8.37 -16.99 7.56
CA ARG A 223 -8.36 -18.46 7.38
C ARG A 223 -9.73 -18.98 6.96
N ALA A 224 -10.82 -18.44 7.52
CA ALA A 224 -12.18 -18.76 7.10
C ALA A 224 -12.37 -18.42 5.61
N PHE A 225 -11.95 -17.22 5.20
CA PHE A 225 -11.99 -16.78 3.80
C PHE A 225 -11.22 -17.70 2.84
N ARG A 226 -10.06 -18.23 3.25
CA ARG A 226 -9.22 -19.11 2.40
C ARG A 226 -9.60 -20.59 2.46
N GLY A 227 -10.78 -20.93 3.00
CA GLY A 227 -11.26 -22.31 3.12
C GLY A 227 -10.38 -23.14 4.05
N GLY A 228 -9.90 -22.55 5.15
CA GLY A 228 -9.10 -23.23 6.16
C GLY A 228 -7.63 -23.46 5.78
N LYS A 229 -7.18 -23.02 4.60
CA LYS A 229 -5.78 -23.16 4.17
C LYS A 229 -4.84 -22.35 5.07
N LYS A 230 -3.77 -22.98 5.56
CA LYS A 230 -2.70 -22.33 6.35
C LYS A 230 -1.79 -21.51 5.43
N ILE A 231 -2.28 -20.35 5.01
CA ILE A 231 -1.53 -19.37 4.22
C ILE A 231 -1.20 -18.18 5.11
N SER A 232 -0.02 -17.59 4.91
CA SER A 232 0.41 -16.38 5.59
C SER A 232 -0.52 -15.21 5.25
N VAL A 233 -1.02 -14.52 6.28
CA VAL A 233 -1.93 -13.38 6.12
C VAL A 233 -1.16 -12.17 5.55
N PRO A 234 -1.61 -11.55 4.45
CA PRO A 234 -0.98 -10.33 3.91
C PRO A 234 -1.09 -9.14 4.87
N ASP A 235 -0.13 -8.21 4.81
CA ASP A 235 -0.03 -7.09 5.76
C ASP A 235 -1.23 -6.14 5.71
N ASN A 236 -1.89 -5.99 4.56
CA ASN A 236 -3.11 -5.18 4.40
C ASN A 236 -4.24 -5.65 5.34
N PHE A 237 -4.36 -6.95 5.61
CA PHE A 237 -5.42 -7.47 6.47
C PHE A 237 -5.24 -7.07 7.93
N TYR A 238 -4.00 -6.77 8.33
CA TYR A 238 -3.72 -6.23 9.64
C TYR A 238 -3.98 -4.72 9.70
N MET A 239 -4.30 -4.03 8.59
CA MET A 239 -4.68 -2.61 8.57
C MET A 239 -6.12 -2.36 9.07
N ILE A 240 -6.47 -2.93 10.23
CA ILE A 240 -7.80 -2.82 10.85
C ILE A 240 -8.10 -1.37 11.27
N HIS A 241 -9.30 -1.12 11.79
CA HIS A 241 -9.73 0.24 12.18
C HIS A 241 -9.04 0.74 13.46
N GLU A 242 -8.88 -0.16 14.42
CA GLU A 242 -8.46 0.15 15.78
C GLU A 242 -6.94 0.35 15.92
N ARG A 243 -6.18 0.07 14.86
CA ARG A 243 -4.72 0.20 14.89
C ARG A 243 -4.30 1.64 14.62
N LYS A 244 -3.08 1.95 15.06
CA LYS A 244 -2.36 3.14 14.62
C LYS A 244 -1.77 2.95 13.22
N PRO A 245 -1.54 4.04 12.48
CA PRO A 245 -0.75 3.98 11.26
C PRO A 245 0.68 3.52 11.58
N LEU A 246 1.30 2.85 10.61
CA LEU A 246 2.56 2.14 10.82
C LEU A 246 3.59 2.49 9.76
N LEU A 247 4.77 2.88 10.20
CA LEU A 247 5.96 2.97 9.37
C LEU A 247 6.87 1.78 9.68
N VAL A 248 7.31 1.09 8.63
CA VAL A 248 8.26 -0.03 8.71
C VAL A 248 9.53 0.36 7.97
N LEU A 249 10.67 0.29 8.66
CA LEU A 249 11.98 0.58 8.09
C LEU A 249 12.72 -0.74 7.87
N TYR A 250 12.90 -1.11 6.61
CA TYR A 250 13.53 -2.37 6.24
C TYR A 250 15.03 -2.19 6.04
N VAL A 251 15.82 -2.94 6.80
CA VAL A 251 17.26 -3.16 6.54
C VAL A 251 17.40 -4.46 5.77
N ILE A 252 17.98 -4.42 4.58
CA ILE A 252 17.95 -5.54 3.63
C ILE A 252 19.37 -5.92 3.24
N ARG A 253 19.67 -7.21 3.28
CA ARG A 253 20.92 -7.75 2.73
C ARG A 253 20.60 -8.58 1.47
N PRO A 254 21.25 -8.31 0.33
CA PRO A 254 21.14 -9.17 -0.84
C PRO A 254 21.63 -10.60 -0.54
N LYS A 255 20.87 -11.61 -0.98
CA LYS A 255 21.25 -13.04 -0.82
C LYS A 255 22.46 -13.46 -1.65
N LYS A 256 22.71 -12.75 -2.74
CA LYS A 256 23.89 -12.92 -3.60
C LYS A 256 24.67 -11.60 -3.55
N PRO A 257 25.99 -11.63 -3.76
CA PRO A 257 26.78 -10.41 -3.89
C PRO A 257 26.12 -9.42 -4.87
N ALA A 258 25.99 -8.18 -4.44
CA ALA A 258 25.47 -7.06 -5.21
C ALA A 258 26.38 -5.85 -4.95
N PRO A 259 26.33 -4.80 -5.80
CA PRO A 259 27.16 -3.61 -5.62
C PRO A 259 26.99 -2.92 -4.26
N VAL A 260 25.83 -3.09 -3.63
CA VAL A 260 25.50 -2.53 -2.32
C VAL A 260 25.23 -3.65 -1.32
N GLU A 261 25.93 -3.63 -0.18
CA GLU A 261 25.81 -4.69 0.84
C GLU A 261 24.50 -4.59 1.64
N ILE A 262 24.07 -3.37 1.94
CA ILE A 262 22.86 -3.08 2.72
C ILE A 262 21.99 -2.09 1.97
N LEU A 263 20.73 -2.47 1.77
CA LEU A 263 19.71 -1.63 1.17
C LEU A 263 18.68 -1.25 2.22
N PHE A 264 18.08 -0.08 2.04
CA PHE A 264 16.99 0.40 2.87
C PHE A 264 15.71 0.59 2.06
N ALA A 265 14.58 0.25 2.65
CA ALA A 265 13.27 0.41 2.03
C ALA A 265 12.20 0.71 3.09
N LEU A 266 11.07 1.23 2.65
CA LEU A 266 9.96 1.62 3.51
C LEU A 266 8.76 0.69 3.33
N GLY A 267 8.01 0.51 4.40
CA GLY A 267 6.63 0.02 4.42
C GLY A 267 5.74 1.04 5.13
N VAL A 268 4.61 1.43 4.56
CA VAL A 268 3.73 2.46 5.11
C VAL A 268 2.31 1.93 5.15
N GLY A 269 1.77 1.80 6.37
CA GLY A 269 0.48 1.25 6.68
C GLY A 269 -0.54 2.31 7.08
N PHE A 270 -1.65 2.33 6.35
CA PHE A 270 -2.80 3.19 6.57
C PHE A 270 -3.97 2.34 7.10
N PRO A 271 -4.40 2.56 8.36
CA PRO A 271 -5.53 1.85 8.97
C PRO A 271 -6.83 2.08 8.20
N ALA A 272 -7.86 1.30 8.52
CA ALA A 272 -9.20 1.60 8.03
C ALA A 272 -9.67 2.95 8.57
N ALA A 273 -10.22 3.79 7.70
CA ALA A 273 -10.88 5.04 8.12
C ALA A 273 -12.01 4.74 9.12
N SER A 274 -12.23 5.67 10.07
CA SER A 274 -13.28 5.50 11.07
C SER A 274 -14.68 5.62 10.48
N PRO A 275 -15.61 4.69 10.77
CA PRO A 275 -16.99 4.78 10.26
C PRO A 275 -17.72 6.05 10.72
N ALA A 276 -17.25 6.71 11.78
CA ALA A 276 -17.80 7.96 12.32
C ALA A 276 -17.27 9.25 11.63
N GLY A 277 -16.30 9.15 10.71
CA GLY A 277 -15.66 10.29 10.06
C GLY A 277 -16.28 10.71 8.72
N ASN A 278 -17.55 10.38 8.45
CA ASN A 278 -18.25 10.83 7.26
C ASN A 278 -18.56 12.33 7.33
N VAL A 279 -17.54 13.18 7.17
CA VAL A 279 -17.77 14.55 6.72
C VAL A 279 -18.10 14.47 5.23
N THR A 280 -19.38 14.27 4.94
CA THR A 280 -19.92 14.55 3.61
C THR A 280 -19.89 16.07 3.46
N LEU A 281 -18.83 16.61 2.85
CA LEU A 281 -18.84 18.01 2.44
C LEU A 281 -19.84 18.14 1.29
N HIS A 282 -21.06 18.55 1.62
CA HIS A 282 -21.95 19.14 0.63
C HIS A 282 -21.35 20.49 0.20
N PRO A 283 -21.21 20.76 -1.11
CA PRO A 283 -20.70 22.04 -1.58
C PRO A 283 -21.72 23.13 -1.23
N THR A 284 -21.46 23.86 -0.15
CA THR A 284 -22.23 25.06 0.19
C THR A 284 -21.37 26.29 -0.11
N GLY A 285 -21.78 27.00 -1.18
CA GLY A 285 -21.54 28.42 -1.44
C GLY A 285 -20.09 28.89 -1.58
N VAL A 286 -19.58 28.96 -2.82
CA VAL A 286 -18.43 29.82 -3.16
C VAL A 286 -18.95 31.19 -3.64
N PRO A 287 -18.49 32.34 -3.09
CA PRO A 287 -18.78 33.67 -3.62
C PRO A 287 -18.18 33.91 -5.01
N ARG A 288 -18.82 34.79 -5.79
CA ARG A 288 -18.59 35.04 -7.22
C ARG A 288 -17.27 35.77 -7.56
N ASP A 289 -16.82 35.49 -8.79
CA ASP A 289 -15.84 36.16 -9.66
C ASP A 289 -14.35 35.99 -9.28
N VAL A 290 -13.45 35.49 -10.15
CA VAL A 290 -13.19 35.88 -11.55
C VAL A 290 -12.89 34.67 -12.46
N SER A 291 -13.33 34.81 -13.72
CA SER A 291 -13.43 33.84 -14.81
C SER A 291 -12.13 33.21 -15.34
N THR A 292 -12.15 31.88 -15.54
CA THR A 292 -11.80 31.25 -16.82
C THR A 292 -12.62 29.96 -16.95
N ALA A 293 -13.48 29.91 -17.97
CA ALA A 293 -14.61 29.00 -18.07
C ALA A 293 -14.29 27.70 -18.84
N ALA A 294 -14.85 26.59 -18.37
CA ALA A 294 -15.37 25.53 -19.23
C ALA A 294 -16.58 24.87 -18.55
N SER A 295 -17.74 25.07 -19.17
CA SER A 295 -19.09 24.76 -18.69
C SER A 295 -19.53 23.31 -19.01
N CYS A 296 -20.69 22.96 -18.43
CA CYS A 296 -21.64 21.88 -18.76
C CYS A 296 -21.51 20.58 -17.94
N ARG A 297 -22.40 20.31 -16.97
CA ARG A 297 -23.88 20.10 -16.95
C ARG A 297 -24.27 18.63 -17.19
N ALA A 298 -25.11 18.15 -16.26
CA ALA A 298 -25.60 16.80 -16.11
C ALA A 298 -26.69 16.42 -17.12
N ILE A 299 -26.93 15.11 -17.27
CA ILE A 299 -28.20 14.56 -17.76
C ILE A 299 -28.69 13.50 -16.77
N GLN A 300 -29.84 13.78 -16.15
CA GLN A 300 -30.72 12.82 -15.48
C GLN A 300 -31.63 12.15 -16.52
N ARG A 301 -31.93 10.86 -16.32
CA ARG A 301 -33.16 10.10 -16.67
C ARG A 301 -32.85 8.63 -16.33
N GLY A 302 -33.58 7.84 -15.55
CA GLY A 302 -35.00 7.86 -15.20
C GLY A 302 -35.71 6.75 -15.97
N HIS A 303 -35.74 5.51 -15.45
CA HIS A 303 -36.86 4.56 -15.58
C HIS A 303 -36.62 3.27 -14.77
N THR A 304 -37.67 2.88 -14.06
CA THR A 304 -37.97 1.60 -13.40
C THR A 304 -37.99 0.43 -14.38
N ALA A 305 -37.46 -0.73 -13.98
CA ALA A 305 -37.96 -2.04 -14.39
C ALA A 305 -37.53 -3.10 -13.34
N ALA A 306 -38.51 -3.88 -12.89
CA ALA A 306 -38.36 -5.00 -11.98
C ALA A 306 -37.60 -6.14 -12.65
N PHE A 307 -36.88 -6.92 -11.84
CA PHE A 307 -36.23 -8.16 -12.26
C PHE A 307 -37.20 -9.30 -11.90
N GLU A 308 -37.90 -9.85 -12.89
CA GLU A 308 -38.58 -11.14 -12.77
C GLU A 308 -37.54 -12.26 -12.92
N LEU A 309 -37.70 -13.30 -12.10
CA LEU A 309 -36.93 -14.54 -12.09
C LEU A 309 -37.59 -15.48 -13.10
N ASP A 310 -36.86 -15.87 -14.14
CA ASP A 310 -37.21 -17.06 -14.92
C ASP A 310 -36.33 -18.21 -14.40
N ASP A 311 -36.96 -19.02 -13.55
CA ASP A 311 -36.65 -20.44 -13.38
C ASP A 311 -37.04 -21.15 -14.69
N ASP A 312 -36.12 -21.87 -15.33
CA ASP A 312 -36.42 -23.03 -16.18
C ASP A 312 -35.11 -23.79 -16.44
N PHE A 313 -34.92 -24.87 -15.67
CA PHE A 313 -33.90 -25.88 -15.88
C PHE A 313 -34.67 -27.16 -16.22
N ASP A 314 -34.94 -27.38 -17.50
CA ASP A 314 -35.60 -28.61 -17.98
C ASP A 314 -34.64 -29.79 -17.87
N GLU A 315 -35.07 -30.79 -17.10
CA GLU A 315 -34.69 -32.20 -17.25
C GLU A 315 -35.26 -32.73 -18.57
N ASP A 316 -34.46 -33.50 -19.30
CA ASP A 316 -34.82 -34.70 -20.09
C ASP A 316 -33.50 -35.25 -20.68
N GLY A 317 -33.13 -36.52 -20.64
CA GLY A 317 -33.96 -37.72 -20.58
C GLY A 317 -33.85 -38.51 -21.90
N ASP A 318 -32.80 -39.32 -21.99
CA ASP A 318 -32.66 -40.61 -22.71
C ASP A 318 -32.60 -40.77 -24.26
N ASP A 319 -31.78 -41.79 -24.59
CA ASP A 319 -31.71 -42.74 -25.71
C ASP A 319 -31.23 -42.33 -27.12
N ASP A 320 -29.97 -42.72 -27.44
CA ASP A 320 -29.64 -43.88 -28.31
C ASP A 320 -28.14 -44.28 -28.17
#